data_AF-A0A959XZ35-F1
#
_entry.id   AF-A0A959XZ35-F1
#
_cell.length_a   1.000
_cell.length_b   1.000
_cell.length_c   1.000
_cell.angle_alpha   90.00
_cell.angle_beta   90.00
_cell.angle_gamma   90.00
#
_symmetry.space_group_name_H-M   'P 1'
#
loop_
_entity.id
_entity.type
_entity.pdbx_description
1 polymer ?
#
loop_
_entity_poly.entity_id
_entity_poly.type
_entity_poly.pdbx_seq_one_letter_code
_entity_poly.pdbx_strand_id
1 'polypeptide(L)'
;MRKIAYLFIFMSLFFIGCISEQNEKDQPQSEPNTATNGLEYLQKFAGEYSIEVEGFSQKGDIEKYILKETGEATWLLLQNNNGKSNIMSKKNGTWSAKENDILIKISGNSGVIEEEYVLKNGVLANKLIEERFLKRIK
;
A
#
# COMPACT_ATOMS: atom_id res chain seq x y z
N MET A 1 31.00 -8.56 31.40
CA MET A 1 30.03 -7.84 30.53
C MET A 1 29.50 -6.65 31.31
N ARG A 2 29.77 -5.43 30.83
CA ARG A 2 29.53 -4.17 31.54
C ARG A 2 28.08 -3.70 31.29
N LYS A 3 27.35 -3.40 32.37
CA LYS A 3 26.02 -2.75 32.34
C LYS A 3 26.24 -1.26 32.13
N ILE A 4 25.59 -0.68 31.12
CA ILE A 4 25.58 0.77 30.90
C ILE A 4 24.13 1.23 31.03
N ALA A 5 23.85 1.92 32.12
CA ALA A 5 22.61 2.63 32.36
C ALA A 5 22.71 4.02 31.71
N TYR A 6 21.77 4.36 30.82
CA TYR A 6 21.58 5.74 30.39
C TYR A 6 20.22 6.23 30.89
N LEU A 7 20.33 7.01 31.96
CA LEU A 7 19.30 7.91 32.47
C LEU A 7 19.38 9.18 31.63
N PHE A 8 18.40 9.43 30.78
CA PHE A 8 18.18 10.74 30.18
C PHE A 8 16.84 11.28 30.65
N ILE A 9 16.92 12.14 31.66
CA ILE A 9 15.87 13.07 32.06
C ILE A 9 16.22 14.37 31.33
N PHE A 10 15.34 14.84 30.45
CA PHE A 10 15.28 16.26 30.15
C PHE A 10 13.84 16.74 30.18
N MET A 11 13.66 17.67 31.10
CA MET A 11 12.48 18.37 31.55
C MET A 11 12.40 19.69 30.77
N SER A 12 11.18 20.25 30.69
CA SER A 12 10.79 21.66 30.40
C SER A 12 10.05 21.83 29.08
N LEU A 13 8.73 22.08 29.08
CA LEU A 13 7.95 23.26 29.54
C LEU A 13 7.71 24.26 28.38
N PHE A 14 6.42 24.49 28.14
CA PHE A 14 5.77 25.68 27.59
C PHE A 14 6.23 26.25 26.24
N PHE A 15 5.34 26.14 25.26
CA PHE A 15 4.78 27.35 24.62
C PHE A 15 3.26 27.20 24.48
N ILE A 16 2.54 27.88 25.37
CA ILE A 16 1.16 28.32 25.11
C ILE A 16 1.32 29.54 24.20
N GLY A 17 1.00 29.38 22.93
CA GLY A 17 0.83 30.48 21.99
C GLY A 17 -0.59 30.47 21.46
N CYS A 18 -1.48 31.22 22.10
CA CYS A 18 -2.69 31.69 21.44
C CYS A 18 -2.27 32.73 20.41
N ILE A 19 -2.31 32.37 19.13
CA ILE A 19 -2.34 33.34 18.03
C ILE A 19 -3.78 33.34 17.51
N SER A 20 -4.47 34.41 17.87
CA SER A 20 -5.68 34.87 17.21
C SER A 20 -5.23 35.70 16.02
N GLU A 21 -5.59 35.34 14.79
CA GLU A 21 -5.82 36.35 13.76
C GLU A 21 -6.69 35.85 12.60
N GLN A 22 -7.72 36.67 12.35
CA GLN A 22 -8.31 37.03 11.06
C GLN A 22 -9.14 36.00 10.29
N ASN A 23 -10.45 36.18 10.46
CA ASN A 23 -11.46 36.15 9.40
C ASN A 23 -10.92 36.85 8.14
N GLU A 24 -10.57 36.07 7.11
CA GLU A 24 -10.50 36.56 5.74
C GLU A 24 -11.41 35.70 4.88
N LYS A 25 -12.27 36.40 4.16
CA LYS A 25 -13.43 35.90 3.47
C LYS A 25 -13.00 35.55 2.06
N ASP A 26 -12.29 34.43 1.91
CA ASP A 26 -11.89 33.96 0.59
C ASP A 26 -13.00 33.16 -0.07
N GLN A 27 -13.36 33.61 -1.28
CA GLN A 27 -14.20 32.93 -2.24
C GLN A 27 -13.77 31.46 -2.37
N PRO A 28 -14.71 30.52 -2.63
CA PRO A 28 -14.33 29.21 -3.13
C PRO A 28 -13.72 29.39 -4.53
N GLN A 29 -12.40 29.60 -4.54
CA GLN A 29 -11.56 29.41 -5.70
C GLN A 29 -11.64 27.92 -6.01
N SER A 30 -12.45 27.56 -7.00
CA SER A 30 -12.60 26.19 -7.46
C SER A 30 -11.22 25.66 -7.81
N GLU A 31 -10.69 24.79 -6.95
CA GLU A 31 -9.44 24.07 -7.18
C GLU A 31 -9.48 23.39 -8.55
N PRO A 32 -8.39 23.43 -9.31
CA PRO A 32 -8.31 22.74 -10.59
C PRO A 32 -8.44 21.24 -10.35
N ASN A 33 -9.59 20.67 -10.72
CA ASN A 33 -9.94 19.26 -10.91
C ASN A 33 -8.78 18.25 -10.75
N THR A 34 -8.24 18.06 -9.53
CA THR A 34 -7.19 17.08 -9.22
C THR A 34 -7.76 15.67 -9.07
N ALA A 35 -9.09 15.52 -9.10
CA ALA A 35 -9.79 14.24 -9.03
C ALA A 35 -9.55 13.35 -10.27
N THR A 36 -9.09 13.90 -11.40
CA THR A 36 -8.94 13.14 -12.65
C THR A 36 -7.64 12.35 -12.71
N ASN A 37 -6.56 12.84 -12.11
CA ASN A 37 -5.23 12.23 -12.22
C ASN A 37 -5.14 10.85 -11.54
N GLY A 38 -5.95 10.58 -10.50
CA GLY A 38 -5.95 9.26 -9.88
C GLY A 38 -6.60 8.18 -10.76
N LEU A 39 -7.60 8.55 -11.56
CA LEU A 39 -8.41 7.60 -12.32
C LEU A 39 -7.63 6.95 -13.48
N GLU A 40 -6.80 7.74 -14.17
CA GLU A 40 -5.95 7.21 -15.25
C GLU A 40 -4.98 6.12 -14.74
N TYR A 41 -4.41 6.29 -13.55
CA TYR A 41 -3.49 5.32 -12.97
C TYR A 41 -4.22 4.12 -12.39
N LEU A 42 -5.43 4.30 -11.85
CA LEU A 42 -6.28 3.16 -11.48
C LEU A 42 -6.57 2.28 -12.69
N GLN A 43 -6.87 2.84 -13.85
CA GLN A 43 -7.05 2.08 -15.10
C GLN A 43 -5.76 1.42 -15.57
N LYS A 44 -4.64 2.17 -15.60
CA LYS A 44 -3.32 1.66 -16.00
C LYS A 44 -2.89 0.45 -15.17
N PHE A 45 -3.09 0.50 -13.86
CA PHE A 45 -2.59 -0.52 -12.92
C PHE A 45 -3.65 -1.55 -12.49
N ALA A 46 -4.93 -1.39 -12.84
CA ALA A 46 -5.94 -2.42 -12.58
C ALA A 46 -5.58 -3.74 -13.25
N GLY A 47 -5.89 -4.84 -12.58
CA GLY A 47 -5.59 -6.19 -13.07
C GLY A 47 -5.40 -7.23 -11.97
N GLU A 48 -5.06 -8.44 -12.40
CA GLU A 48 -4.69 -9.54 -11.51
C GLU A 48 -3.16 -9.65 -11.41
N TYR A 49 -2.65 -9.75 -10.19
CA TYR A 49 -1.22 -9.86 -9.89
C TYR A 49 -0.95 -11.07 -9.01
N SER A 50 0.17 -11.75 -9.26
CA SER A 50 0.78 -12.67 -8.30
C SER A 50 1.91 -11.96 -7.59
N ILE A 51 2.09 -12.28 -6.31
CA ILE A 51 3.32 -11.91 -5.60
C ILE A 51 4.43 -12.88 -6.01
N GLU A 52 5.58 -12.35 -6.40
CA GLU A 52 6.83 -13.10 -6.52
C GLU A 52 7.82 -12.62 -5.46
N VAL A 53 8.61 -13.55 -4.91
CA VAL A 53 9.70 -13.21 -3.98
C VAL A 53 11.00 -13.76 -4.56
N GLU A 54 11.98 -12.90 -4.78
CA GLU A 54 13.29 -13.30 -5.32
C GLU A 54 13.94 -14.37 -4.44
N GLY A 55 14.54 -15.37 -5.08
CA GLY A 55 15.17 -16.50 -4.37
C GLY A 55 14.20 -17.55 -3.85
N PHE A 56 12.88 -17.37 -3.97
CA PHE A 56 11.88 -18.34 -3.52
C PHE A 56 11.11 -18.96 -4.70
N SER A 57 11.12 -20.30 -4.79
CA SER A 57 10.30 -21.01 -5.78
C SER A 57 8.86 -21.17 -5.26
N GLN A 58 7.86 -20.78 -6.04
CA GLN A 58 6.44 -20.88 -5.68
C GLN A 58 5.87 -22.31 -5.86
N LYS A 59 6.52 -23.33 -5.31
CA LYS A 59 6.03 -24.72 -5.38
C LYS A 59 4.87 -25.01 -4.42
N GLY A 60 4.23 -23.99 -3.85
CA GLY A 60 3.19 -24.14 -2.83
C GLY A 60 2.10 -23.08 -2.95
N ASP A 61 1.84 -22.38 -1.85
CA ASP A 61 0.81 -21.36 -1.79
C ASP A 61 1.19 -20.13 -2.65
N ILE A 62 0.18 -19.56 -3.29
CA ILE A 62 0.29 -18.41 -4.19
C ILE A 62 -0.52 -17.28 -3.61
N GLU A 63 0.13 -16.14 -3.37
CA GLU A 63 -0.55 -14.89 -3.04
C GLU A 63 -0.93 -14.14 -4.31
N LYS A 64 -2.17 -13.64 -4.36
CA LYS A 64 -2.67 -12.82 -5.47
C LYS A 64 -3.35 -11.55 -4.98
N TYR A 65 -3.21 -10.50 -5.77
CA TYR A 65 -4.02 -9.30 -5.70
C TYR A 65 -4.91 -9.18 -6.94
N ILE A 66 -6.16 -8.78 -6.73
CA ILE A 66 -7.09 -8.35 -7.77
C ILE A 66 -7.39 -6.88 -7.50
N LEU A 67 -6.92 -6.01 -8.40
CA LEU A 67 -7.03 -4.56 -8.30
C LEU A 67 -8.05 -4.09 -9.33
N LYS A 68 -9.19 -3.56 -8.89
CA LYS A 68 -10.24 -3.04 -9.79
C LYS A 68 -10.04 -1.56 -10.06
N GLU A 69 -10.45 -1.10 -11.23
CA GLU A 69 -10.40 0.33 -11.64
C GLU A 69 -11.18 1.26 -10.68
N THR A 70 -12.12 0.72 -9.92
CA THR A 70 -12.90 1.45 -8.91
C THR A 70 -12.13 1.74 -7.62
N GLY A 71 -10.87 1.29 -7.49
CA GLY A 71 -10.08 1.40 -6.26
C GLY A 71 -10.33 0.29 -5.24
N GLU A 72 -11.14 -0.72 -5.58
CA GLU A 72 -11.33 -1.92 -4.75
C GLU A 72 -10.18 -2.90 -4.94
N ALA A 73 -9.67 -3.46 -3.83
CA ALA A 73 -8.65 -4.49 -3.84
C ALA A 73 -9.15 -5.79 -3.18
N THR A 74 -8.75 -6.93 -3.73
CA THR A 74 -8.94 -8.25 -3.11
C THR A 74 -7.60 -8.97 -3.03
N TRP A 75 -7.21 -9.41 -1.84
CA TRP A 75 -6.08 -10.30 -1.64
C TRP A 75 -6.57 -11.74 -1.48
N LEU A 76 -5.90 -12.69 -2.12
CA LEU A 76 -6.20 -14.11 -2.08
C LEU A 76 -4.94 -14.89 -1.73
N LEU A 77 -5.06 -15.83 -0.79
CA LEU A 77 -4.11 -16.91 -0.62
C LEU A 77 -4.68 -18.16 -1.28
N LEU A 78 -3.98 -18.69 -2.27
CA LEU A 78 -4.38 -19.86 -3.02
C LEU A 78 -3.44 -21.01 -2.71
N GLN A 79 -3.97 -22.20 -2.45
CA GLN A 79 -3.18 -23.42 -2.41
C GLN A 79 -3.28 -24.13 -3.76
N ASN A 80 -2.13 -24.46 -4.35
CA ASN A 80 -2.08 -25.25 -5.58
C ASN A 80 -1.96 -26.74 -5.26
N ASN A 81 -3.02 -27.49 -5.56
CA ASN A 81 -3.04 -28.94 -5.41
C ASN A 81 -3.24 -29.60 -6.78
N ASN A 82 -2.17 -30.13 -7.35
CA ASN A 82 -2.18 -30.91 -8.59
C ASN A 82 -2.90 -30.21 -9.76
N GLY A 83 -2.65 -28.91 -9.95
CA GLY A 83 -3.21 -28.12 -11.05
C GLY A 83 -4.60 -27.53 -10.77
N LYS A 84 -5.17 -27.76 -9.58
CA LYS A 84 -6.36 -27.05 -9.10
C LYS A 84 -5.95 -26.07 -8.00
N SER A 85 -6.43 -24.83 -8.10
CA SER A 85 -6.22 -23.81 -7.07
C SER A 85 -7.44 -23.69 -6.18
N ASN A 86 -7.24 -23.83 -4.87
CA ASN A 86 -8.28 -23.59 -3.86
C ASN A 86 -8.00 -22.27 -3.14
N ILE A 87 -9.04 -21.47 -2.90
CA ILE A 87 -8.91 -20.26 -2.09
C ILE A 87 -8.83 -20.67 -0.62
N MET A 88 -7.68 -20.46 0.01
CA MET A 88 -7.43 -20.70 1.43
C MET A 88 -7.84 -19.50 2.28
N SER A 89 -7.62 -18.30 1.75
CA SER A 89 -7.99 -17.06 2.42
C SER A 89 -8.35 -15.99 1.41
N LYS A 90 -9.28 -15.11 1.81
CA LYS A 90 -9.69 -13.94 1.05
C LYS A 90 -9.81 -12.76 1.98
N LYS A 91 -9.23 -11.63 1.58
CA LYS A 91 -9.34 -10.35 2.28
C LYS A 91 -9.68 -9.27 1.27
N ASN A 92 -10.50 -8.31 1.69
CA ASN A 92 -10.88 -7.16 0.88
C ASN A 92 -10.17 -5.92 1.40
N GLY A 93 -10.08 -4.91 0.55
CA GLY A 93 -9.46 -3.65 0.88
C GLY A 93 -9.62 -2.63 -0.23
N THR A 94 -8.78 -1.61 -0.19
CA THR A 94 -8.74 -0.55 -1.20
C THR A 94 -7.33 -0.41 -1.74
N TRP A 95 -7.21 0.23 -2.89
CA TRP A 95 -5.92 0.62 -3.43
C TRP A 95 -6.02 1.97 -4.14
N SER A 96 -4.88 2.63 -4.25
CA SER A 96 -4.70 3.85 -5.04
C SER A 96 -3.42 3.74 -5.85
N ALA A 97 -3.30 4.60 -6.87
CA ALA A 97 -2.13 4.66 -7.72
C ALA A 97 -1.79 6.10 -8.08
N LYS A 98 -0.50 6.35 -8.30
CA LYS A 98 0.01 7.50 -9.06
C LYS A 98 0.83 6.98 -10.23
N GLU A 99 1.56 7.87 -10.88
CA GLU A 99 2.32 7.58 -12.10
C GLU A 99 3.19 6.32 -12.02
N ASN A 100 3.90 6.17 -10.91
CA ASN A 100 4.92 5.14 -10.69
C ASN A 100 4.78 4.41 -9.35
N ASP A 101 3.70 4.63 -8.61
CA ASP A 101 3.45 3.96 -7.33
C ASP A 101 2.02 3.39 -7.28
N ILE A 102 1.88 2.30 -6.53
CA ILE A 102 0.58 1.83 -6.05
C ILE A 102 0.65 1.63 -4.54
N LEU A 103 -0.47 1.91 -3.87
CA LEU A 103 -0.65 1.70 -2.44
C LEU A 103 -1.84 0.78 -2.23
N ILE A 104 -1.63 -0.37 -1.62
CA ILE A 104 -2.67 -1.36 -1.34
C ILE A 104 -2.90 -1.41 0.17
N LYS A 105 -4.17 -1.32 0.59
CA LYS A 105 -4.58 -1.43 2.00
C LYS A 105 -5.57 -2.58 2.15
N ILE A 106 -5.20 -3.62 2.91
CA ILE A 106 -6.01 -4.82 3.13
C ILE A 106 -6.38 -4.96 4.61
N SER A 107 -7.62 -5.34 4.89
CA SER A 107 -8.04 -5.67 6.27
C SER A 107 -7.44 -7.01 6.73
N GLY A 108 -6.41 -6.93 7.57
CA GLY A 108 -5.79 -8.05 8.28
C GLY A 108 -6.55 -8.44 9.56
N ASN A 109 -6.11 -9.53 10.21
CA ASN A 109 -6.69 -9.95 11.49
C ASN A 109 -6.22 -9.07 12.66
N SER A 110 -5.04 -8.47 12.52
CA SER A 110 -4.37 -7.63 13.52
C SER A 110 -4.45 -6.13 13.21
N GLY A 111 -5.19 -5.74 12.17
CA GLY A 111 -5.27 -4.36 11.69
C GLY A 111 -5.17 -4.27 10.17
N VAL A 112 -5.04 -3.05 9.65
CA VAL A 112 -4.86 -2.80 8.21
C VAL A 112 -3.41 -3.06 7.85
N ILE A 113 -3.20 -3.89 6.83
CA ILE A 113 -1.90 -4.09 6.19
C ILE A 113 -1.81 -3.09 5.05
N GLU A 114 -0.76 -2.30 5.03
CA GLU A 114 -0.49 -1.31 3.98
C GLU A 114 0.81 -1.69 3.27
N GLU A 115 0.74 -1.85 1.95
CA GLU A 115 1.87 -2.19 1.09
C GLU A 115 1.98 -1.19 -0.05
N GLU A 116 3.15 -0.56 -0.18
CA GLU A 116 3.48 0.36 -1.27
C GLU A 116 4.39 -0.35 -2.27
N TYR A 117 4.07 -0.29 -3.55
CA TYR A 117 4.89 -0.83 -4.64
C TYR A 117 5.25 0.28 -5.61
N VAL A 118 6.51 0.30 -6.04
CA VAL A 118 7.07 1.31 -6.94
C VAL A 118 7.45 0.64 -8.25
N LEU A 119 7.04 1.25 -9.37
CA LEU A 119 7.38 0.80 -10.71
C LEU A 119 8.85 1.12 -11.01
N LYS A 120 9.69 0.08 -11.08
CA LYS A 120 11.11 0.17 -11.44
C LYS A 120 11.38 -0.78 -12.59
N ASN A 121 11.90 -0.26 -13.71
CA ASN A 121 12.24 -1.07 -14.89
C ASN A 121 11.09 -1.98 -15.40
N GLY A 122 9.85 -1.49 -15.32
CA GLY A 122 8.66 -2.23 -15.74
C GLY A 122 8.13 -3.26 -14.73
N VAL A 123 8.73 -3.35 -13.53
CA VAL A 123 8.30 -4.25 -12.45
C VAL A 123 7.85 -3.43 -11.23
N LEU A 124 6.74 -3.82 -10.61
CA LEU A 124 6.26 -3.22 -9.37
C LEU A 124 6.95 -3.90 -8.18
N ALA A 125 7.97 -3.26 -7.60
CA ALA A 125 8.71 -3.76 -6.45
C ALA A 125 8.16 -3.16 -5.15
N ASN A 126 8.00 -3.98 -4.11
CA ASN A 126 7.57 -3.50 -2.81
C ASN A 126 8.64 -2.56 -2.23
N LYS A 127 8.20 -1.44 -1.66
CA LYS A 127 9.09 -0.38 -1.16
C LYS A 127 9.83 -0.76 0.12
N LEU A 128 9.26 -1.63 0.94
CA LEU A 128 9.83 -2.05 2.22
C LEU A 128 10.55 -3.39 2.13
N ILE A 129 10.16 -4.26 1.19
CA ILE A 129 10.72 -5.59 0.98
C ILE A 129 11.13 -5.70 -0.49
N GLU A 130 12.35 -5.30 -0.82
CA GLU A 130 12.78 -5.10 -2.22
C GLU A 130 12.74 -6.38 -3.06
N GLU A 131 12.82 -7.55 -2.42
CA GLU A 131 12.73 -8.86 -3.06
C GLU A 131 11.29 -9.28 -3.37
N ARG A 132 10.25 -8.52 -2.96
CA ARG A 132 8.83 -8.83 -3.17
C ARG A 132 8.28 -7.99 -4.32
N PHE A 133 7.72 -8.63 -5.34
CA PHE A 133 7.22 -7.97 -6.55
C PHE A 133 5.78 -8.35 -6.87
N LEU A 134 5.06 -7.42 -7.50
CA LEU A 134 3.79 -7.70 -8.16
C LEU A 134 4.04 -7.99 -9.63
N LYS A 135 3.71 -9.21 -10.04
CA LYS A 135 3.74 -9.63 -11.44
C LYS A 135 2.32 -9.76 -11.97
N ARG A 136 2.03 -9.02 -13.03
CA ARG A 136 0.74 -9.06 -13.72
C ARG A 136 0.55 -10.43 -14.39
N ILE A 137 -0.60 -11.05 -14.18
CA ILE A 137 -0.91 -12.40 -14.70
C ILE A 137 -1.71 -12.33 -16.02
N LYS A 138 -2.47 -11.26 -16.24
CA LYS A 138 -3.30 -11.02 -17.42
C LYS A 138 -3.35 -9.54 -17.78
#